data_AF-A0A1S3BQZ2-F1
#
_entry.id   AF-A0A1S3BQZ2-F1
#
_cell.length_a   1.000
_cell.length_b   1.000
_cell.length_c   1.000
_cell.angle_alpha   90.00
_cell.angle_beta   90.00
_cell.angle_gamma   90.00
#
_symmetry.space_group_name_H-M   'P 1'
#
loop_
_entity.id
_entity.type
_entity.pdbx_description
1 polymer ?
#
loop_
_entity_poly.entity_id
_entity_poly.type
_entity_poly.pdbx_seq_one_letter_code
_entity_poly.pdbx_strand_id
1 'polypeptide(L)'
;MQRRRCLSSRAISDTESESDQEMMKCLSCLEEYPSREAGTCKECYDEANETEEELKREIEDLKAKVAFLRFWSPLDHLHNRSNTPCFTDVVLIASSDGPEGYAVPLPAHKAVLVSRSPVFRAMLENEMEESRSGTIKISDVSFDALRAFVNYLYTAEACLDEQMAYDLLVLAEKYEVKHLKAHCEKFLISKLNWDNSIMNYVFAHQHNGVHMIDAALSMIIDNMDKLTKREEYMELVEKDPRLVVEIYEAYMSKQVNTAACKDCSVK
;
A
#
# COMPACT_ATOMS: atom_id res chain seq x y z
N MET A 1 -0.74 20.51 -25.07
CA MET A 1 -1.75 20.57 -26.14
C MET A 1 -3.09 21.03 -25.54
N GLN A 2 -3.31 22.34 -25.34
CA GLN A 2 -4.61 22.88 -24.90
C GLN A 2 -5.45 23.19 -26.14
N ARG A 3 -6.36 22.27 -26.51
CA ARG A 3 -7.37 22.52 -27.55
C ARG A 3 -8.38 23.54 -27.01
N ARG A 4 -8.69 24.56 -27.82
CA ARG A 4 -9.59 25.70 -27.53
C ARG A 4 -10.88 25.24 -26.84
N ARG A 5 -11.16 25.72 -25.62
CA ARG A 5 -12.36 25.43 -24.81
C ARG A 5 -13.42 26.56 -24.89
N CYS A 6 -13.48 27.32 -25.98
CA CYS A 6 -14.36 28.50 -26.06
C CYS A 6 -15.00 28.61 -27.44
N LEU A 7 -16.27 29.02 -27.49
CA LEU A 7 -17.02 29.31 -28.71
C LEU A 7 -17.27 30.82 -28.80
N SER A 8 -17.10 31.42 -29.98
CA SER A 8 -17.49 32.82 -30.23
C SER A 8 -19.00 32.91 -30.39
N SER A 9 -19.67 33.78 -29.62
CA SER A 9 -21.09 34.10 -29.79
C SER A 9 -21.21 35.50 -30.41
N ARG A 10 -21.63 35.55 -31.68
CA ARG A 10 -22.00 36.82 -32.33
C ARG A 10 -23.43 37.16 -31.94
N ALA A 11 -23.61 38.09 -31.02
CA ALA A 11 -24.91 38.73 -30.84
C ALA A 11 -25.17 39.62 -32.07
N ILE A 12 -26.14 39.26 -32.91
CA ILE A 12 -26.62 40.14 -33.97
C ILE A 12 -27.57 41.14 -33.30
N SER A 13 -27.08 42.32 -32.98
CA SER A 13 -27.93 43.49 -32.66
C SER A 13 -27.93 44.42 -33.86
N ASP A 14 -29.08 44.54 -34.52
CA ASP A 14 -29.34 45.57 -35.52
C ASP A 14 -29.43 46.93 -34.82
N THR A 15 -28.29 47.60 -34.61
CA THR A 15 -28.18 49.07 -34.47
C THR A 15 -26.72 49.48 -34.36
N GLU A 16 -26.26 50.29 -35.33
CA GLU A 16 -24.93 50.90 -35.35
C GLU A 16 -24.76 51.90 -34.19
N SER A 17 -23.99 51.55 -33.15
CA SER A 17 -23.13 52.50 -32.40
C SER A 17 -22.27 51.81 -31.33
N GLU A 18 -20.97 52.12 -31.41
CA GLU A 18 -19.92 52.09 -30.36
C GLU A 18 -19.63 50.79 -29.57
N SER A 19 -18.54 50.14 -30.01
CA SER A 19 -17.80 49.03 -29.39
C SER A 19 -18.48 47.66 -29.41
N ASP A 20 -18.43 47.00 -30.58
CA ASP A 20 -18.64 45.55 -30.71
C ASP A 20 -17.56 44.80 -29.90
N GLN A 21 -17.78 44.67 -28.59
CA GLN A 21 -16.99 43.79 -27.75
C GLN A 21 -17.43 42.37 -28.11
N GLU A 22 -16.70 41.73 -29.04
CA GLU A 22 -16.93 40.33 -29.39
C GLU A 22 -16.92 39.51 -28.08
N MET A 23 -18.01 38.79 -27.78
CA MET A 23 -18.15 38.00 -26.57
C MET A 23 -17.83 36.53 -26.89
N MET A 24 -17.19 35.87 -25.95
CA MET A 24 -16.84 34.45 -26.01
C MET A 24 -17.61 33.72 -24.93
N LYS A 25 -18.08 32.51 -25.23
CA LYS A 25 -18.72 31.63 -24.25
C LYS A 25 -17.75 30.56 -23.79
N CYS A 26 -17.59 30.41 -22.48
CA CYS A 26 -16.79 29.34 -21.88
C CYS A 26 -17.49 28.00 -22.10
N LEU A 27 -16.79 26.97 -22.59
CA LEU A 27 -17.39 25.63 -22.72
C LEU A 27 -17.52 24.88 -21.39
N SER A 28 -16.86 25.36 -20.33
CA SER A 28 -16.82 24.69 -19.02
C SER A 28 -17.93 25.19 -18.09
N CYS A 29 -17.99 26.51 -17.83
CA CYS A 29 -19.03 27.12 -16.98
C CYS A 29 -20.21 27.72 -17.77
N LEU A 30 -20.13 27.77 -19.11
CA LEU A 30 -21.15 28.35 -19.98
C LEU A 30 -21.35 29.87 -19.86
N GLU A 31 -20.49 30.58 -19.12
CA GLU A 31 -20.54 32.05 -19.00
C GLU A 31 -19.97 32.78 -20.21
N GLU A 32 -20.49 33.99 -20.47
CA GLU A 32 -20.05 34.89 -21.54
C GLU A 32 -19.06 35.93 -21.01
N TYR A 33 -17.94 36.12 -21.71
CA TYR A 33 -16.88 37.06 -21.32
C TYR A 33 -16.25 37.75 -22.55
N PRO A 34 -15.60 38.91 -22.40
CA PRO A 34 -15.06 39.67 -23.53
C PRO A 34 -13.91 38.92 -24.25
N SER A 35 -13.95 38.86 -25.57
CA SER A 35 -12.93 38.23 -26.45
C SER A 35 -11.50 38.75 -26.28
N ARG A 36 -11.34 39.97 -25.74
CA ARG A 36 -10.02 40.54 -25.40
C ARG A 36 -9.28 39.76 -24.31
N GLU A 37 -9.99 38.95 -23.53
CA GLU A 37 -9.44 38.00 -22.56
C GLU A 37 -9.21 36.65 -23.25
N ALA A 38 -8.21 36.58 -24.13
CA ALA A 38 -7.89 35.34 -24.84
C ALA A 38 -7.34 34.28 -23.87
N GLY A 39 -8.16 33.29 -23.49
CA GLY A 39 -7.76 32.24 -22.54
C GLY A 39 -8.92 31.43 -21.95
N THR A 40 -8.68 30.85 -20.79
CA THR A 40 -9.74 30.30 -19.90
C THR A 40 -10.55 31.48 -19.34
N CYS A 41 -11.87 31.36 -19.21
CA CYS A 41 -12.66 32.45 -18.61
C CYS A 41 -12.24 32.68 -17.15
N LYS A 42 -12.41 33.92 -16.69
CA LYS A 42 -12.02 34.35 -15.35
C LYS A 42 -12.60 33.45 -14.25
N GLU A 43 -13.88 33.11 -14.32
CA GLU A 43 -14.52 32.28 -13.29
C GLU A 43 -13.94 30.86 -13.21
N CYS A 44 -13.72 30.18 -14.35
CA CYS A 44 -13.08 28.87 -14.33
C CYS A 44 -11.61 28.93 -13.89
N TYR A 45 -10.94 30.08 -14.09
CA TYR A 45 -9.59 30.29 -13.60
C TYR A 45 -9.58 30.52 -12.08
N ASP A 46 -10.50 31.32 -11.58
CA ASP A 46 -10.66 31.60 -10.15
C ASP A 46 -11.10 30.34 -9.40
N GLU A 47 -12.07 29.57 -9.92
CA GLU A 47 -12.48 28.27 -9.37
C GLU A 47 -11.33 27.25 -9.35
N ALA A 48 -10.51 27.21 -10.41
CA ALA A 48 -9.32 26.36 -10.44
C ALA A 48 -8.26 26.79 -9.40
N ASN A 49 -8.09 28.09 -9.17
CA ASN A 49 -7.18 28.59 -8.15
C ASN A 49 -7.70 28.33 -6.73
N GLU A 50 -9.00 28.54 -6.48
CA GLU A 50 -9.63 28.25 -5.19
C GLU A 50 -9.49 26.76 -4.82
N THR A 51 -9.76 25.87 -5.77
CA THR A 51 -9.54 24.43 -5.58
C THR A 51 -8.07 24.07 -5.36
N GLU A 52 -7.14 24.74 -6.04
CA GLU A 52 -5.69 24.54 -5.79
C GLU A 52 -5.29 24.99 -4.38
N GLU A 53 -5.81 26.13 -3.89
CA GLU A 53 -5.55 26.62 -2.54
C GLU A 53 -6.20 25.75 -1.45
N GLU A 54 -7.39 25.22 -1.70
CA GLU A 54 -8.04 24.24 -0.82
C GLU A 54 -7.19 22.96 -0.71
N LEU A 55 -6.77 22.38 -1.83
CA LEU A 55 -5.89 21.21 -1.85
C LEU A 55 -4.56 21.46 -1.14
N LYS A 56 -3.95 22.65 -1.31
CA LYS A 56 -2.72 23.02 -0.59
C LYS A 56 -2.92 23.05 0.92
N ARG A 57 -4.03 23.63 1.39
CA ARG A 57 -4.39 23.65 2.81
C ARG A 57 -4.62 22.25 3.37
N GLU A 58 -5.33 21.40 2.64
CA GLU A 58 -5.51 19.99 3.04
C GLU A 58 -4.17 19.24 3.12
N ILE A 59 -3.26 19.44 2.16
CA ILE A 59 -1.92 18.85 2.18
C ILE A 59 -1.12 19.33 3.39
N GLU A 60 -1.19 20.61 3.74
CA GLU A 60 -0.50 21.16 4.92
C GLU A 60 -1.06 20.59 6.23
N ASP A 61 -2.38 20.51 6.36
CA ASP A 61 -3.05 19.89 7.52
C ASP A 61 -2.69 18.40 7.64
N LEU A 62 -2.70 17.65 6.53
CA LEU A 62 -2.26 16.25 6.51
C LEU A 62 -0.78 16.11 6.89
N LYS A 63 0.10 16.99 6.39
CA LYS A 63 1.51 17.02 6.78
C LYS A 63 1.67 17.29 8.27
N ALA A 64 0.90 18.22 8.84
CA ALA A 64 0.93 18.53 10.26
C ALA A 64 0.45 17.33 11.11
N LYS A 65 -0.62 16.64 10.69
CA LYS A 65 -1.11 15.41 11.32
C LYS A 65 -0.08 14.28 11.26
N VAL A 66 0.56 14.08 10.11
CA VAL A 66 1.65 13.10 9.95
C VAL A 66 2.85 13.47 10.83
N ALA A 67 3.22 14.76 10.90
CA ALA A 67 4.30 15.23 11.76
C ALA A 67 3.99 14.99 13.25
N PHE A 68 2.74 15.21 13.68
CA PHE A 68 2.31 14.88 15.04
C PHE A 68 2.44 13.37 15.33
N LEU A 69 2.02 12.51 14.42
CA LEU A 69 2.17 11.05 14.60
C LEU A 69 3.63 10.61 14.58
N ARG A 70 4.48 11.23 13.74
CA ARG A 70 5.92 10.96 13.68
C ARG A 70 6.66 11.39 14.94
N PHE A 71 6.26 12.51 15.55
CA PHE A 71 6.84 13.01 16.79
C PHE A 71 6.81 11.97 17.93
N TRP A 72 5.82 11.07 17.91
CA TRP A 72 5.68 10.00 18.88
C TRP A 72 6.19 8.64 18.38
N SER A 73 6.79 8.58 17.18
CA SER A 73 7.36 7.33 16.67
C SER A 73 8.58 6.95 17.52
N PRO A 74 8.65 5.71 18.04
CA PRO A 74 9.80 5.23 18.80
C PRO A 74 11.13 5.26 18.02
N LEU A 75 11.07 5.43 16.68
CA LEU A 75 12.22 5.37 15.79
C LEU A 75 13.18 6.56 15.96
N ASP A 76 12.65 7.77 16.16
CA ASP A 76 13.43 9.03 16.19
C ASP A 76 14.10 9.30 17.56
N HIS A 77 13.68 8.60 18.61
CA HIS A 77 14.13 8.85 19.98
C HIS A 77 15.40 8.06 20.38
N LEU A 78 15.83 7.08 19.57
CA LEU A 78 17.16 6.47 19.75
C LEU A 78 18.30 7.45 19.45
N HIS A 79 18.04 8.51 18.66
CA HIS A 79 19.04 9.53 18.32
C HIS A 79 18.83 10.87 19.04
N ASN A 80 17.62 11.21 19.47
CA ASN A 80 17.36 12.49 20.12
C ASN A 80 16.83 12.31 21.55
N ARG A 81 17.74 12.45 22.52
CA ARG A 81 17.53 12.32 23.95
C ARG A 81 16.80 13.55 24.54
N SER A 82 15.72 13.97 23.89
CA SER A 82 14.91 15.09 24.38
C SER A 82 13.99 14.59 25.48
N ASN A 83 14.01 15.25 26.64
CA ASN A 83 13.28 14.95 27.87
C ASN A 83 11.75 15.24 27.74
N THR A 84 11.10 14.79 26.67
CA THR A 84 9.65 14.95 26.52
C THR A 84 8.90 13.84 27.27
N PRO A 85 7.84 14.18 28.04
CA PRO A 85 7.05 13.20 28.76
C PRO A 85 6.37 12.27 27.74
N CYS A 86 6.76 11.00 27.78
CA CYS A 86 6.26 9.95 26.91
C CYS A 86 4.94 9.42 27.50
N PHE A 87 3.81 9.73 26.88
CA PHE A 87 2.48 9.23 27.28
C PHE A 87 2.23 7.79 26.80
N THR A 88 3.28 7.01 26.60
CA THR A 88 3.17 5.59 26.22
C THR A 88 2.51 4.81 27.33
N ASP A 89 1.48 4.07 26.98
CA ASP A 89 0.61 3.31 27.87
C ASP A 89 0.67 1.79 27.59
N VAL A 90 1.53 1.38 26.65
CA VAL A 90 1.80 -0.03 26.33
C VAL A 90 3.26 -0.23 25.87
N VAL A 91 3.82 -1.41 26.12
CA VAL A 91 5.16 -1.82 25.70
C VAL A 91 5.07 -3.10 24.87
N LEU A 92 5.73 -3.14 23.72
CA LEU A 92 5.87 -4.35 22.90
C LEU A 92 7.25 -4.97 23.13
N ILE A 93 7.31 -6.30 23.13
CA ILE A 93 8.56 -7.05 23.33
C ILE A 93 8.67 -8.11 22.22
N ALA A 94 9.76 -8.08 21.47
CA ALA A 94 10.15 -9.15 20.56
C ALA A 94 10.71 -10.34 21.35
N SER A 95 10.27 -11.56 21.04
CA SER A 95 10.68 -12.77 21.79
C SER A 95 11.99 -13.38 21.30
N SER A 96 12.47 -13.01 20.11
CA SER A 96 13.73 -13.48 19.53
C SER A 96 14.82 -12.41 19.65
N ASP A 97 15.91 -12.81 20.30
CA ASP A 97 17.26 -12.24 20.26
C ASP A 97 17.49 -10.86 20.90
N GLY A 98 17.69 -10.87 22.22
CA GLY A 98 18.70 -10.00 22.83
C GLY A 98 20.04 -10.74 22.88
N PRO A 99 21.19 -10.15 22.48
CA PRO A 99 22.51 -10.78 22.51
C PRO A 99 22.96 -11.33 23.88
N GLU A 100 22.20 -11.06 24.94
CA GLU A 100 22.49 -11.48 26.31
C GLU A 100 21.18 -11.77 27.09
N GLY A 101 20.11 -12.21 26.42
CA GLY A 101 18.86 -12.64 27.08
C GLY A 101 17.98 -11.51 27.63
N TYR A 102 18.26 -10.26 27.28
CA TYR A 102 17.42 -9.11 27.64
C TYR A 102 16.42 -8.80 26.51
N ALA A 103 15.14 -8.91 26.82
CA ALA A 103 14.06 -8.41 25.98
C ALA A 103 14.15 -6.87 25.88
N VAL A 104 14.29 -6.33 24.66
CA VAL A 104 14.29 -4.88 24.44
C VAL A 104 12.85 -4.37 24.41
N PRO A 105 12.44 -3.50 25.36
CA PRO A 105 11.10 -2.95 25.37
C PRO A 105 10.93 -1.88 24.28
N LEU A 106 9.81 -1.93 23.57
CA LEU A 106 9.39 -0.94 22.59
C LEU A 106 8.13 -0.22 23.08
N PRO A 107 8.25 0.96 23.72
CA PRO A 107 7.09 1.74 24.16
C PRO A 107 6.23 2.20 22.97
N ALA A 108 4.91 2.15 23.13
CA ALA A 108 3.95 2.58 22.13
C ALA A 108 2.66 3.12 22.79
N HIS A 109 1.70 3.51 21.95
CA HIS A 109 0.42 4.08 22.38
C HIS A 109 -0.73 3.17 21.96
N LYS A 110 -1.52 2.68 22.93
CA LYS A 110 -2.68 1.79 22.69
C LYS A 110 -3.62 2.37 21.64
N ALA A 111 -3.92 3.67 21.74
CA ALA A 111 -4.80 4.38 20.81
C ALA A 111 -4.35 4.24 19.34
N VAL A 112 -3.05 4.29 19.08
CA VAL A 112 -2.50 4.12 17.72
C VAL A 112 -2.63 2.66 17.28
N LEU A 113 -2.19 1.71 18.09
CA LEU A 113 -2.23 0.27 17.76
C LEU A 113 -3.66 -0.21 17.45
N VAL A 114 -4.61 0.12 18.34
CA VAL A 114 -6.03 -0.25 18.24
C VAL A 114 -6.72 0.39 17.02
N SER A 115 -6.29 1.59 16.63
CA SER A 115 -6.82 2.26 15.44
C SER A 115 -6.37 1.59 14.14
N ARG A 116 -5.17 0.98 14.12
CA ARG A 116 -4.54 0.46 12.90
C ARG A 116 -4.62 -1.05 12.74
N SER A 117 -4.95 -1.80 13.79
CA SER A 117 -5.05 -3.25 13.77
C SER A 117 -6.29 -3.74 14.53
N PRO A 118 -7.21 -4.46 13.86
CA PRO A 118 -8.32 -5.16 14.52
C PRO A 118 -7.85 -6.14 15.61
N VAL A 119 -6.71 -6.79 15.41
CA VAL A 119 -6.14 -7.74 16.37
C VAL A 119 -5.66 -7.02 17.63
N PHE A 120 -4.95 -5.89 17.50
CA PHE A 120 -4.59 -5.07 18.66
C PHE A 120 -5.82 -4.49 19.36
N ARG A 121 -6.87 -4.13 18.61
CA ARG A 121 -8.16 -3.73 19.19
C ARG A 121 -8.74 -4.81 20.08
N ALA A 122 -8.89 -6.02 19.56
CA ALA A 122 -9.41 -7.15 20.31
C ALA A 122 -8.53 -7.50 21.53
N MET A 123 -7.21 -7.39 21.41
CA MET A 123 -6.25 -7.67 22.49
C MET A 123 -6.29 -6.64 23.62
N LEU A 124 -6.50 -5.36 23.30
CA LEU A 124 -6.38 -4.26 24.26
C LEU A 124 -7.72 -3.76 24.81
N GLU A 125 -8.84 -3.96 24.10
CA GLU A 125 -10.19 -3.56 24.56
C GLU A 125 -10.86 -4.65 25.40
N ASN A 126 -10.54 -5.92 25.17
CA ASN A 126 -10.99 -7.01 26.04
C ASN A 126 -10.06 -7.09 27.27
N GLU A 127 -10.58 -7.44 28.45
CA GLU A 127 -9.82 -7.55 29.72
C GLU A 127 -8.81 -8.73 29.75
N MET A 128 -8.08 -8.95 28.64
CA MET A 128 -7.02 -9.93 28.48
C MET A 128 -5.77 -9.57 29.32
N GLU A 129 -4.83 -10.50 29.42
CA GLU A 129 -3.60 -10.32 30.20
C GLU A 129 -2.78 -9.12 29.70
N GLU A 130 -2.78 -8.87 28.38
CA GLU A 130 -2.09 -7.77 27.72
C GLU A 130 -2.69 -6.41 28.06
N SER A 131 -4.02 -6.29 28.15
CA SER A 131 -4.68 -5.04 28.52
C SER A 131 -4.41 -4.66 29.98
N ARG A 132 -4.29 -5.66 30.86
CA ARG A 132 -3.98 -5.53 32.29
C ARG A 132 -2.50 -5.31 32.59
N SER A 133 -1.61 -6.01 31.88
CA SER A 133 -0.15 -5.93 32.08
C SER A 133 0.48 -4.74 31.38
N GLY A 134 -0.17 -4.19 30.35
CA GLY A 134 0.41 -3.14 29.51
C GLY A 134 1.61 -3.62 28.69
N THR A 135 1.83 -4.93 28.59
CA THR A 135 2.95 -5.52 27.85
C THR A 135 2.43 -6.53 26.82
N ILE A 136 2.81 -6.35 25.57
CA ILE A 136 2.48 -7.27 24.46
C ILE A 136 3.74 -8.00 24.05
N LYS A 137 3.74 -9.33 24.17
CA LYS A 137 4.83 -10.18 23.70
C LYS A 137 4.53 -10.66 22.29
N ILE A 138 5.45 -10.41 21.37
CA ILE A 138 5.35 -10.85 19.98
C ILE A 138 6.43 -11.90 19.75
N SER A 139 5.99 -13.13 19.54
CA SER A 139 6.85 -14.27 19.21
C SER A 139 7.28 -14.25 17.75
N ASP A 140 8.43 -14.88 17.50
CA ASP A 140 8.94 -15.19 16.15
C ASP A 140 9.16 -13.94 15.28
N VAL A 141 9.69 -12.87 15.89
CA VAL A 141 9.98 -11.61 15.20
C VAL A 141 11.26 -10.99 15.73
N SER A 142 12.11 -10.50 14.83
CA SER A 142 13.28 -9.71 15.21
C SER A 142 12.84 -8.36 15.82
N PHE A 143 13.66 -7.79 16.70
CA PHE A 143 13.39 -6.45 17.22
C PHE A 143 13.27 -5.41 16.09
N ASP A 144 14.09 -5.54 15.04
CA ASP A 144 14.07 -4.62 13.90
C ASP A 144 12.78 -4.70 13.09
N ALA A 145 12.28 -5.92 12.82
CA ALA A 145 10.99 -6.09 12.15
C ALA A 145 9.83 -5.58 13.00
N LEU A 146 9.84 -5.84 14.32
CA LEU A 146 8.86 -5.29 15.25
C LEU A 146 8.89 -3.76 15.25
N ARG A 147 10.09 -3.17 15.31
CA ARG A 147 10.30 -1.72 15.30
C ARG A 147 9.80 -1.10 13.99
N ALA A 148 10.12 -1.71 12.85
CA ALA A 148 9.65 -1.28 11.54
C ALA A 148 8.12 -1.38 11.42
N PHE A 149 7.52 -2.45 11.94
CA PHE A 149 6.08 -2.65 11.96
C PHE A 149 5.38 -1.57 12.78
N VAL A 150 5.84 -1.33 14.02
CA VAL A 150 5.29 -0.26 14.86
C VAL A 150 5.47 1.10 14.18
N ASN A 151 6.64 1.40 13.61
CA ASN A 151 6.86 2.64 12.88
C ASN A 151 5.85 2.82 11.73
N TYR A 152 5.52 1.76 10.99
CA TYR A 152 4.50 1.80 9.96
C TYR A 152 3.11 2.14 10.56
N LEU A 153 2.76 1.63 11.74
CA LEU A 153 1.50 1.99 12.39
C LEU A 153 1.41 3.47 12.77
N TYR A 154 2.54 4.15 13.00
CA TYR A 154 2.56 5.60 13.23
C TYR A 154 2.54 6.37 11.90
N THR A 155 3.38 5.97 10.96
CA THR A 155 3.80 6.83 9.83
C THR A 155 3.21 6.41 8.48
N ALA A 156 2.67 5.19 8.39
CA ALA A 156 2.31 4.51 7.14
C ALA A 156 3.48 4.37 6.14
N GLU A 157 4.72 4.48 6.61
CA GLU A 157 5.94 4.31 5.83
C GLU A 157 6.70 3.06 6.28
N ALA A 158 7.18 2.29 5.31
CA ALA A 158 8.03 1.13 5.52
C ALA A 158 9.20 1.18 4.54
N CYS A 159 10.42 1.08 5.06
CA CYS A 159 11.60 0.86 4.25
C CYS A 159 11.75 -0.66 4.06
N LEU A 160 11.54 -1.12 2.83
CA LEU A 160 11.55 -2.55 2.52
C LEU A 160 12.88 -2.95 1.85
N ASP A 161 13.55 -3.92 2.46
CA ASP A 161 14.41 -4.86 1.75
C ASP A 161 13.68 -6.21 1.63
N GLU A 162 14.29 -7.22 1.00
CA GLU A 162 13.64 -8.52 0.81
C GLU A 162 13.31 -9.22 2.13
N GLN A 163 14.23 -9.21 3.10
CA GLN A 163 14.02 -9.87 4.40
C GLN A 163 12.93 -9.15 5.22
N MET A 164 13.02 -7.82 5.31
CA MET A 164 12.06 -6.98 6.00
C MET A 164 10.68 -7.08 5.34
N ALA A 165 10.59 -7.25 4.02
CA ALA A 165 9.31 -7.45 3.35
C ALA A 165 8.65 -8.78 3.75
N TYR A 166 9.41 -9.87 3.89
CA TYR A 166 8.88 -11.13 4.44
C TYR A 166 8.43 -10.94 5.88
N ASP A 167 9.29 -10.42 6.76
CA ASP A 167 8.99 -10.26 8.18
C ASP A 167 7.76 -9.36 8.43
N LEU A 168 7.68 -8.23 7.71
CA LEU A 168 6.54 -7.32 7.79
C LEU A 168 5.27 -7.89 7.19
N LEU A 169 5.35 -8.74 6.16
CA LEU A 169 4.17 -9.42 5.61
C LEU A 169 3.59 -10.39 6.64
N VAL A 170 4.44 -11.17 7.33
CA VAL A 170 4.01 -12.07 8.41
C VAL A 170 3.30 -11.28 9.52
N LEU A 171 3.88 -10.16 9.96
CA LEU A 171 3.25 -9.31 10.97
C LEU A 171 1.97 -8.66 10.47
N ALA A 172 1.96 -8.17 9.23
CA ALA A 172 0.80 -7.55 8.63
C ALA A 172 -0.38 -8.51 8.51
N GLU A 173 -0.12 -9.78 8.17
CA GLU A 173 -1.16 -10.80 8.16
C GLU A 173 -1.62 -11.13 9.60
N LYS A 174 -0.68 -11.39 10.51
CA LYS A 174 -0.97 -11.74 11.91
C LYS A 174 -1.78 -10.68 12.65
N TYR A 175 -1.55 -9.40 12.35
CA TYR A 175 -2.22 -8.26 12.98
C TYR A 175 -3.26 -7.59 12.07
N GLU A 176 -3.62 -8.21 10.95
CA GLU A 176 -4.63 -7.75 9.99
C GLU A 176 -4.42 -6.32 9.45
N VAL A 177 -3.17 -5.92 9.23
CA VAL A 177 -2.79 -4.63 8.64
C VAL A 177 -2.76 -4.74 7.11
N LYS A 178 -3.95 -4.75 6.51
CA LYS A 178 -4.18 -5.03 5.07
C LYS A 178 -3.32 -4.18 4.12
N HIS A 179 -3.20 -2.88 4.39
CA HIS A 179 -2.41 -1.99 3.54
C HIS A 179 -0.91 -2.31 3.56
N LEU A 180 -0.37 -2.71 4.72
CA LEU A 180 1.03 -3.12 4.82
C LEU A 180 1.26 -4.45 4.10
N LYS A 181 0.34 -5.41 4.28
CA LYS A 181 0.40 -6.71 3.59
C LYS A 181 0.45 -6.52 2.07
N ALA A 182 -0.49 -5.76 1.51
CA ALA A 182 -0.54 -5.47 0.08
C ALA A 182 0.73 -4.74 -0.42
N HIS A 183 1.29 -3.85 0.41
CA HIS A 183 2.54 -3.16 0.07
C HIS A 183 3.74 -4.12 -0.01
N CYS A 184 3.87 -5.02 0.98
CA CYS A 184 4.92 -6.04 1.02
C CYS A 184 4.77 -7.04 -0.12
N GLU A 185 3.53 -7.52 -0.39
CA GLU A 185 3.24 -8.42 -1.52
C GLU A 185 3.67 -7.78 -2.85
N LYS A 186 3.27 -6.52 -3.10
CA LYS A 186 3.64 -5.82 -4.33
C LYS A 186 5.15 -5.70 -4.48
N PHE A 187 5.86 -5.45 -3.39
CA PHE A 187 7.32 -5.39 -3.39
C PHE A 187 7.93 -6.76 -3.74
N LEU A 188 7.52 -7.83 -3.06
CA LEU A 188 8.02 -9.19 -3.30
C LEU A 188 7.70 -9.68 -4.72
N ILE A 189 6.49 -9.41 -5.23
CA ILE A 189 6.12 -9.72 -6.61
C ILE A 189 7.03 -8.99 -7.60
N SER A 190 7.45 -7.75 -7.31
CA SER A 190 8.38 -7.02 -8.19
C SER A 190 9.80 -7.61 -8.23
N LYS A 191 10.15 -8.43 -7.24
CA LYS A 191 11.42 -9.16 -7.11
C LYS A 191 11.32 -10.63 -7.50
N LEU A 192 10.13 -11.08 -7.84
CA LEU A 192 9.85 -12.46 -8.21
C LEU A 192 10.61 -12.82 -9.49
N ASN A 193 11.30 -13.95 -9.43
CA ASN A 193 12.05 -14.54 -10.51
C ASN A 193 11.96 -16.07 -10.43
N TRP A 194 12.46 -16.76 -11.45
CA TRP A 194 12.37 -18.22 -11.51
C TRP A 194 13.00 -18.91 -10.29
N ASP A 195 14.15 -18.41 -9.83
CA ASP A 195 14.93 -19.01 -8.75
C ASP A 195 14.23 -18.88 -7.39
N ASN A 196 13.48 -17.80 -7.15
CA ASN A 196 12.74 -17.60 -5.90
C ASN A 196 11.24 -17.95 -6.01
N SER A 197 10.73 -18.34 -7.19
CA SER A 197 9.31 -18.55 -7.45
C SER A 197 8.65 -19.60 -6.53
N ILE A 198 9.29 -20.75 -6.32
CA ILE A 198 8.77 -21.84 -5.48
C ILE A 198 8.69 -21.41 -4.01
N MET A 199 9.77 -20.82 -3.49
CA MET A 199 9.80 -20.32 -2.10
C MET A 199 8.72 -19.26 -1.87
N ASN A 200 8.58 -18.32 -2.81
CA ASN A 200 7.55 -17.28 -2.75
C ASN A 200 6.14 -17.84 -2.87
N TYR A 201 5.92 -18.88 -3.69
CA TYR A 201 4.63 -19.56 -3.79
C TYR A 201 4.22 -20.22 -2.47
N VAL A 202 5.14 -20.97 -1.85
CA VAL A 202 4.90 -21.61 -0.55
C VAL A 202 4.65 -20.56 0.54
N PHE A 203 5.48 -19.52 0.60
CA PHE A 203 5.33 -18.43 1.55
C PHE A 203 3.98 -17.71 1.39
N ALA A 204 3.57 -17.44 0.15
CA ALA A 204 2.31 -16.77 -0.13
C ALA A 204 1.10 -17.62 0.30
N HIS A 205 1.16 -18.95 0.16
CA HIS A 205 0.14 -19.86 0.68
C HIS A 205 0.08 -19.86 2.22
N GLN A 206 1.23 -19.83 2.90
CA GLN A 206 1.29 -19.79 4.37
C GLN A 206 0.73 -18.49 4.98
N HIS A 207 0.79 -17.38 4.23
CA HIS A 207 0.38 -16.06 4.70
C HIS A 207 -0.80 -15.46 3.90
N ASN A 208 -1.57 -16.31 3.22
CA ASN A 208 -2.80 -15.96 2.52
C ASN A 208 -2.62 -14.80 1.50
N GLY A 209 -1.49 -14.78 0.79
CA GLY A 209 -1.12 -13.73 -0.17
C GLY A 209 -1.58 -14.04 -1.59
N VAL A 210 -2.88 -13.89 -1.87
CA VAL A 210 -3.51 -14.33 -3.14
C VAL A 210 -2.82 -13.78 -4.39
N HIS A 211 -2.50 -12.48 -4.41
CA HIS A 211 -1.84 -11.87 -5.58
C HIS A 211 -0.43 -12.43 -5.82
N MET A 212 0.26 -12.78 -4.74
CA MET A 212 1.60 -13.34 -4.80
C MET A 212 1.57 -14.82 -5.21
N ILE A 213 0.55 -15.57 -4.76
CA ILE A 213 0.25 -16.94 -5.24
C ILE A 213 0.09 -16.92 -6.76
N ASP A 214 -0.79 -16.08 -7.30
CA ASP A 214 -1.06 -16.01 -8.73
C ASP A 214 0.19 -15.67 -9.55
N ALA A 215 0.97 -14.69 -9.10
CA ALA A 215 2.20 -14.26 -9.77
C ALA A 215 3.28 -15.36 -9.75
N ALA A 216 3.50 -15.98 -8.59
CA ALA A 216 4.47 -17.07 -8.42
C ALA A 216 4.05 -18.30 -9.23
N LEU A 217 2.78 -18.67 -9.17
CA LEU A 217 2.22 -19.79 -9.92
C LEU A 217 2.34 -19.57 -11.44
N SER A 218 2.04 -18.37 -11.95
CA SER A 218 2.22 -18.07 -13.37
C SER A 218 3.67 -18.26 -13.80
N MET A 219 4.62 -17.78 -12.99
CA MET A 219 6.05 -17.91 -13.29
C MET A 219 6.54 -19.36 -13.26
N ILE A 220 6.01 -20.16 -12.33
CA ILE A 220 6.26 -21.60 -12.26
C ILE A 220 5.74 -22.29 -13.52
N ILE A 221 4.49 -21.99 -13.88
CA ILE A 221 3.80 -22.56 -15.03
C ILE A 221 4.54 -22.26 -16.35
N ASP A 222 5.11 -21.07 -16.48
CA ASP A 222 5.86 -20.66 -17.68
C ASP A 222 7.19 -21.42 -17.87
N ASN A 223 7.69 -22.10 -16.83
CA ASN A 223 8.97 -22.82 -16.82
C ASN A 223 8.81 -24.27 -16.32
N MET A 224 7.63 -24.86 -16.51
CA MET A 224 7.30 -26.22 -16.01
C MET A 224 8.26 -27.32 -16.48
N ASP A 225 8.89 -27.16 -17.64
CA ASP A 225 9.84 -28.12 -18.20
C ASP A 225 11.10 -28.31 -17.33
N LYS A 226 11.42 -27.32 -16.48
CA LYS A 226 12.60 -27.34 -15.59
C LYS A 226 12.23 -27.61 -14.13
N LEU A 227 10.94 -27.60 -13.79
CA LEU A 227 10.47 -27.64 -12.39
C LEU A 227 10.97 -28.88 -11.64
N THR A 228 10.87 -30.07 -12.25
CA THR A 228 11.22 -31.35 -11.62
C THR A 228 12.71 -31.52 -11.31
N LYS A 229 13.58 -30.64 -11.83
CA LYS A 229 15.03 -30.68 -11.58
C LYS A 229 15.46 -29.84 -10.36
N ARG A 230 14.55 -29.07 -9.78
CA ARG A 230 14.83 -28.14 -8.68
C ARG A 230 14.79 -28.86 -7.34
N GLU A 231 15.75 -28.58 -6.48
CA GLU A 231 15.79 -29.13 -5.12
C GLU A 231 14.59 -28.62 -4.31
N GLU A 232 14.23 -27.35 -4.48
CA GLU A 232 13.09 -26.71 -3.82
C GLU A 232 11.76 -27.36 -4.20
N TYR A 233 11.67 -27.91 -5.42
CA TYR A 233 10.51 -28.70 -5.84
C TYR A 233 10.46 -30.04 -5.11
N MET A 234 11.60 -30.73 -4.95
CA MET A 234 11.65 -31.99 -4.21
C MET A 234 11.27 -31.77 -2.74
N GLU A 235 11.75 -30.68 -2.13
CA GLU A 235 11.32 -30.30 -0.79
C GLU A 235 9.83 -29.98 -0.71
N LEU A 236 9.27 -29.30 -1.71
CA LEU A 236 7.84 -29.02 -1.78
C LEU A 236 7.01 -30.30 -1.86
N VAL A 237 7.43 -31.26 -2.68
CA VAL A 237 6.77 -32.58 -2.80
C VAL A 237 6.75 -33.32 -1.46
N GLU A 238 7.81 -33.20 -0.65
CA GLU A 238 7.88 -33.85 0.66
C GLU A 238 7.06 -33.12 1.73
N LYS A 239 7.17 -31.79 1.80
CA LYS A 239 6.57 -30.97 2.87
C LYS A 239 5.08 -30.70 2.62
N ASP A 240 4.69 -30.36 1.39
CA ASP A 240 3.31 -30.06 1.04
C ASP A 240 2.94 -30.52 -0.39
N PRO A 241 2.58 -31.81 -0.55
CA PRO A 241 2.16 -32.35 -1.84
C PRO A 241 0.93 -31.68 -2.45
N ARG A 242 0.10 -30.99 -1.65
CA ARG A 242 -1.15 -30.37 -2.15
C ARG A 242 -0.84 -29.19 -3.07
N LEU A 243 0.18 -28.40 -2.71
CA LEU A 243 0.67 -27.29 -3.52
C LEU A 243 1.20 -27.77 -4.88
N VAL A 244 1.80 -28.96 -4.93
CA VAL A 244 2.23 -29.58 -6.19
C VAL A 244 1.03 -29.94 -7.08
N VAL A 245 -0.01 -30.53 -6.49
CA VAL A 245 -1.25 -30.85 -7.23
C VAL A 245 -1.86 -29.59 -7.82
N GLU A 246 -1.95 -28.51 -7.04
CA GLU A 246 -2.47 -27.22 -7.51
C GLU A 246 -1.67 -26.66 -8.70
N ILE A 247 -0.32 -26.74 -8.66
CA ILE A 247 0.54 -26.36 -9.78
C ILE A 247 0.19 -27.14 -11.05
N TYR A 248 0.03 -28.47 -10.95
CA TYR A 248 -0.31 -29.30 -12.10
C TYR A 248 -1.73 -29.07 -12.61
N GLU A 249 -2.72 -28.88 -11.72
CA GLU A 249 -4.09 -28.54 -12.09
C GLU A 249 -4.15 -27.22 -12.86
N ALA A 250 -3.43 -26.19 -12.38
CA ALA A 250 -3.33 -24.91 -13.06
C ALA A 250 -2.60 -25.01 -14.41
N TYR A 251 -1.55 -25.82 -14.50
CA TYR A 251 -0.85 -26.08 -15.76
C TYR A 251 -1.73 -26.77 -16.80
N MET A 252 -2.46 -27.82 -16.41
CA MET A 252 -3.42 -28.51 -17.30
C MET A 252 -4.52 -27.56 -17.78
N SER A 253 -5.05 -26.73 -16.88
CA SER A 253 -6.10 -25.75 -17.20
C SER A 253 -5.62 -24.70 -18.22
N LYS A 254 -4.37 -24.22 -18.11
CA LYS A 254 -3.76 -23.29 -19.07
C LYS A 254 -3.60 -23.92 -20.46
N GLN A 255 -3.28 -25.20 -20.55
CA GLN A 255 -3.15 -25.90 -21.84
C GLN A 255 -4.49 -26.05 -22.56
N VAL A 256 -5.56 -26.39 -21.84
CA VAL A 256 -6.92 -26.50 -22.40
C VAL A 256 -7.38 -25.17 -22.98
N ASN A 257 -7.15 -24.06 -22.27
CA ASN A 257 -7.50 -22.72 -22.75
C ASN A 257 -6.70 -22.32 -24.01
N THR A 258 -5.43 -22.73 -24.09
CA THR A 258 -4.60 -22.44 -25.27
C THR A 258 -5.03 -23.27 -26.49
N ALA A 259 -5.48 -24.51 -26.29
CA ALA A 259 -6.03 -25.35 -27.35
C ALA A 259 -7.38 -24.81 -27.87
N ALA A 260 -8.28 -24.41 -26.95
CA ALA A 260 -9.56 -23.80 -27.31
C ALA A 260 -9.41 -22.46 -28.08
N CYS A 261 -8.41 -21.64 -27.75
CA CYS A 261 -8.12 -20.41 -28.49
C CYS A 261 -7.56 -20.66 -29.90
N LYS A 262 -6.82 -21.76 -30.12
CA LYS A 262 -6.30 -22.10 -31.46
C LYS A 262 -7.40 -22.53 -32.45
N ASP A 263 -8.48 -23.13 -31.95
CA ASP A 263 -9.61 -23.56 -32.79
C ASP A 263 -10.56 -22.41 -33.19
N CYS A 264 -10.43 -21.22 -32.58
CA CYS A 264 -11.23 -20.02 -32.93
C CYS A 264 -10.58 -19.11 -33.98
N SER A 265 -9.30 -19.29 -34.34
CA SER A 265 -8.60 -18.46 -35.34
C SER A 265 -8.54 -19.08 -36.75
N VAL A 266 -9.22 -20.21 -36.97
CA VAL A 266 -9.23 -20.95 -38.26
C VAL A 266 -10.65 -21.05 -38.86
N LYS A 267 -11.52 -20.07 -38.60
CA LYS A 267 -12.83 -19.96 -39.26
C LYS A 267 -12.99 -18.61 -39.94
#